data_AF-A0A0F0KRR2-F1
#
_entry.id   AF-A0A0F0KRR2-F1
#
_cell.length_a   1.000
_cell.length_b   1.000
_cell.length_c   1.000
_cell.angle_alpha   90.00
_cell.angle_beta   90.00
_cell.angle_gamma   90.00
#
_symmetry.space_group_name_H-M   'P 1'
#
loop_
_entity.id
_entity.type
_entity.pdbx_description
1 polymer ?
#
loop_
_entity_poly.entity_id
_entity_poly.type
_entity_poly.pdbx_seq_one_letter_code
_entity_poly.pdbx_strand_id
1 'polypeptide(L)'
;MFPQAAFRRLTHMVQSSGVLAPGVRTRRARTARRRAPLWADLTLLAAIGLVLVAALAAGGVTVYREFYSPSAFVTRYLTLLSEGRAADALRLPGVAIGHGDLDKSTFRSASDALLRQAALSSLTDITVTGERPQGDATAVTVHYKAGGHAGTSTFLVAQDGWIGVAPSWQFAQSPLAVISLTVRGSDRFSVNGFELDRRQVAAQGADSSALQPVPMLVFSPGLYSVSVKTSTATADGMGVLADKPLADVPLDVQAKPTAAFVKVVQQRVDEFLQQCTTQSVLQPTGCPFGYAVPNRVVDGPTWSMVKGPEITLEPDDEGWKIPPASATAHVTLDVKLLYDGTLSHVDQDVPFQVDGTIRFLPDGSASISITSPEQSGPPAGSEG
;
A
#
# COMPACT_ATOMS: atom_id res chain seq x y z
N MET A 1 -11.60 14.61 -48.80
CA MET A 1 -12.24 15.92 -49.00
C MET A 1 -11.13 16.91 -49.34
N PHE A 2 -10.92 17.15 -50.64
CA PHE A 2 -10.02 18.16 -51.18
C PHE A 2 -10.87 19.33 -51.70
N PRO A 3 -10.30 20.54 -51.79
CA PRO A 3 -10.35 21.29 -53.04
C PRO A 3 -8.92 21.75 -53.44
N GLN A 4 -8.42 21.59 -54.68
CA GLN A 4 -8.80 22.22 -55.97
C GLN A 4 -8.86 23.76 -55.89
N ALA A 5 -8.35 24.57 -56.83
CA ALA A 5 -7.64 24.40 -58.10
C ALA A 5 -7.13 25.81 -58.54
N ALA A 6 -5.97 25.91 -59.21
CA ALA A 6 -5.80 26.28 -60.63
C ALA A 6 -5.72 27.77 -60.99
N PHE A 7 -4.91 28.03 -62.04
CA PHE A 7 -4.85 29.11 -63.06
C PHE A 7 -3.38 29.54 -63.27
N ARG A 8 -2.81 29.74 -64.47
CA ARG A 8 -3.24 29.61 -65.87
C ARG A 8 -1.97 29.68 -66.75
N ARG A 9 -1.91 28.94 -67.86
CA ARG A 9 -0.96 29.14 -68.98
C ARG A 9 -1.52 30.16 -69.99
N LEU A 10 -0.64 30.85 -70.73
CA LEU A 10 -0.79 31.41 -72.09
C LEU A 10 0.60 31.98 -72.50
N THR A 11 1.41 31.45 -73.42
CA THR A 11 1.37 31.26 -74.90
C THR A 11 1.53 32.54 -75.75
N HIS A 12 2.42 32.43 -76.76
CA HIS A 12 2.66 33.19 -78.02
C HIS A 12 4.03 33.92 -78.08
N MET A 13 4.97 33.52 -78.97
CA MET A 13 5.07 33.73 -80.45
C MET A 13 5.15 35.23 -80.81
N VAL A 14 5.96 35.79 -81.73
CA VAL A 14 6.89 35.33 -82.77
C VAL A 14 7.52 36.59 -83.44
N GLN A 15 8.72 36.47 -84.04
CA GLN A 15 9.35 37.32 -85.11
C GLN A 15 9.56 38.83 -84.86
N SER A 16 10.44 39.58 -85.51
CA SER A 16 11.61 39.42 -86.40
C SER A 16 12.09 40.85 -86.69
N SER A 17 13.34 41.02 -87.12
CA SER A 17 13.87 42.04 -88.06
C SER A 17 15.13 42.73 -87.52
N GLY A 18 16.24 42.53 -88.22
CA GLY A 18 17.54 43.15 -87.94
C GLY A 18 17.74 44.47 -88.68
N VAL A 19 18.79 45.20 -88.30
CA VAL A 19 19.56 46.13 -89.15
C VAL A 19 21.01 46.16 -88.63
N LEU A 20 21.96 46.00 -89.55
CA LEU A 20 23.41 46.21 -89.37
C LEU A 20 23.75 47.70 -89.54
N ALA A 21 24.67 48.25 -88.73
CA ALA A 21 25.85 49.10 -89.08
C ALA A 21 26.47 49.70 -87.78
N PRO A 22 27.67 50.32 -87.77
CA PRO A 22 28.82 49.71 -87.08
C PRO A 22 29.46 50.58 -85.98
N GLY A 23 30.24 49.91 -85.12
CA GLY A 23 31.48 50.48 -84.61
C GLY A 23 31.40 51.49 -83.48
N VAL A 24 31.52 51.01 -82.24
CA VAL A 24 32.41 51.62 -81.24
C VAL A 24 33.01 50.49 -80.40
N ARG A 25 34.33 50.30 -80.52
CA ARG A 25 35.11 49.45 -79.63
C ARG A 25 35.16 50.09 -78.24
N THR A 26 34.23 49.75 -77.35
CA THR A 26 34.41 50.00 -75.92
C THR A 26 35.22 48.86 -75.33
N ARG A 27 36.48 49.16 -74.96
CA ARG A 27 37.29 48.29 -74.11
C ARG A 27 36.56 48.09 -72.78
N ARG A 28 35.81 47.00 -72.65
CA ARG A 28 35.44 46.48 -71.33
C ARG A 28 36.73 45.97 -70.69
N ALA A 29 37.23 46.73 -69.72
CA ALA A 29 38.23 46.26 -68.79
C ALA A 29 37.73 44.94 -68.19
N ARG A 30 38.32 43.82 -68.64
CA ARG A 30 38.27 42.57 -67.89
C ARG A 30 39.01 42.87 -66.60
N THR A 31 38.29 43.23 -65.55
CA THR A 31 38.77 43.07 -64.19
C THR A 31 39.07 41.58 -64.06
N ALA A 32 40.35 41.24 -64.16
CA ALA A 32 40.83 39.91 -63.81
C ALA A 32 40.33 39.67 -62.39
N ARG A 33 39.34 38.78 -62.24
CA ARG A 33 38.98 38.19 -60.95
C ARG A 33 40.29 37.73 -60.34
N ARG A 34 40.81 38.47 -59.35
CA ARG A 34 41.88 37.99 -58.49
C ARG A 34 41.37 36.67 -57.96
N ARG A 35 41.99 35.57 -58.39
CA ARG A 35 41.71 34.25 -57.79
C ARG A 35 41.95 34.46 -56.31
N ALA A 36 40.88 34.40 -55.52
CA ALA A 36 41.03 34.35 -54.08
C ALA A 36 42.01 33.21 -53.81
N PRO A 37 43.09 33.47 -53.08
CA PRO A 37 44.12 32.48 -52.91
C PRO A 37 43.50 31.32 -52.11
N LEU A 38 43.71 30.08 -52.55
CA LEU A 38 43.06 28.86 -52.02
C LEU A 38 43.08 28.74 -50.48
N TRP A 39 44.02 29.41 -49.80
CA TRP A 39 44.05 29.49 -48.35
C TRP A 39 42.86 30.25 -47.74
N ALA A 40 42.29 31.25 -48.43
CA ALA A 40 41.13 32.00 -47.96
C ALA A 40 39.83 31.15 -48.00
N ASP A 41 39.68 30.27 -49.00
CA ASP A 41 38.56 29.33 -49.06
C ASP A 41 38.73 28.20 -48.03
N LEU A 42 39.96 27.73 -47.81
CA LEU A 42 40.26 26.74 -46.77
C LEU A 42 40.06 27.28 -45.36
N THR A 43 40.42 28.53 -45.08
CA THR A 43 40.16 29.16 -43.77
C THR A 43 38.67 29.39 -43.54
N LEU A 44 37.92 29.76 -44.58
CA LEU A 44 36.46 29.88 -44.51
C LEU A 44 35.79 28.53 -44.23
N LEU A 45 36.18 27.47 -44.92
CA LEU A 45 35.66 26.11 -44.69
C LEU A 45 36.03 25.58 -43.30
N ALA A 46 37.25 25.86 -42.83
CA ALA A 46 37.66 25.49 -41.47
C ALA A 46 36.86 26.26 -40.40
N ALA A 47 36.60 27.56 -40.61
CA ALA A 47 35.78 28.35 -39.71
C ALA A 47 34.32 27.87 -39.70
N ILE A 48 33.75 27.56 -40.85
CA ILE A 48 32.41 26.97 -40.95
C ILE A 48 32.37 25.61 -40.24
N GLY A 49 33.37 24.75 -40.48
CA GLY A 49 33.50 23.46 -39.79
C GLY A 49 33.58 23.59 -38.28
N LEU A 50 34.37 24.55 -37.78
CA LEU A 50 34.48 24.85 -36.34
C LEU A 50 33.13 25.33 -35.77
N VAL A 51 32.44 26.22 -36.47
CA VAL A 51 31.11 26.72 -36.07
C VAL A 51 30.08 25.59 -36.07
N LEU A 52 30.12 24.69 -37.04
CA LEU A 52 29.23 23.52 -37.13
C LEU A 52 29.51 22.53 -36.00
N VAL A 53 30.78 22.25 -35.69
CA VAL A 53 31.18 21.42 -34.55
C VAL A 53 30.77 22.08 -33.23
N ALA A 54 30.94 23.39 -33.07
CA ALA A 54 30.53 24.12 -31.88
C ALA A 54 29.00 24.13 -31.72
N ALA A 55 28.25 24.29 -32.81
CA ALA A 55 26.78 24.23 -32.80
C ALA A 55 26.28 22.81 -32.47
N LEU A 56 26.91 21.78 -33.03
CA LEU A 56 26.62 20.38 -32.70
C LEU A 56 27.03 20.04 -31.27
N ALA A 57 28.13 20.59 -30.75
CA ALA A 57 28.54 20.40 -29.36
C ALA A 57 27.58 21.11 -28.39
N ALA A 58 27.15 22.34 -28.70
CA ALA A 58 26.19 23.08 -27.88
C ALA A 58 24.79 22.44 -27.89
N GLY A 59 24.31 22.03 -29.07
CA GLY A 59 23.07 21.26 -29.23
C GLY A 59 23.16 19.86 -28.60
N GLY A 60 24.32 19.22 -28.70
CA GLY A 60 24.61 17.93 -28.09
C GLY A 60 24.61 18.02 -26.56
N VAL A 61 25.24 19.03 -25.97
CA VAL A 61 25.29 19.23 -24.51
C VAL A 61 23.91 19.52 -23.91
N THR A 62 23.05 20.23 -24.62
CA THR A 62 21.68 20.52 -24.16
C THR A 62 20.81 19.27 -24.20
N VAL A 63 20.77 18.55 -25.32
CA VAL A 63 20.07 17.26 -25.44
C VAL A 63 20.65 16.21 -24.48
N TYR A 64 21.96 16.20 -24.27
CA TYR A 64 22.65 15.32 -23.32
C TYR A 64 22.20 15.56 -21.87
N ARG A 65 22.09 16.83 -21.44
CA ARG A 65 21.61 17.18 -20.10
C ARG A 65 20.14 16.86 -19.89
N GLU A 66 19.33 16.93 -20.95
CA GLU A 66 17.89 16.73 -20.84
C GLU A 66 17.49 15.25 -20.80
N PHE A 67 18.22 14.38 -21.52
CA PHE A 67 17.87 12.95 -21.63
C PHE A 67 18.82 12.00 -20.89
N TYR A 68 20.05 12.41 -20.58
CA TYR A 68 21.08 11.56 -19.99
C TYR A 68 21.64 12.10 -18.66
N SER A 69 20.88 12.96 -17.97
CA SER A 69 21.22 13.46 -16.63
C SER A 69 20.72 12.54 -15.50
N PRO A 70 21.28 12.68 -14.29
CA PRO A 70 20.73 12.06 -13.08
C PRO A 70 19.24 12.39 -12.88
N SER A 71 18.86 13.65 -13.13
CA SER A 71 17.47 14.11 -13.06
C SER A 71 16.56 13.43 -14.08
N ALA A 72 17.03 13.21 -15.32
CA ALA A 72 16.27 12.48 -16.34
C ALA A 72 16.03 11.02 -15.92
N PHE A 73 17.02 10.37 -15.31
CA PHE A 73 16.90 9.00 -14.80
C PHE A 73 15.84 8.89 -13.68
N VAL A 74 15.87 9.79 -12.70
CA VAL A 74 14.85 9.84 -11.63
C VAL A 74 13.46 10.14 -12.21
N THR A 75 13.36 11.10 -13.14
CA THR A 75 12.09 11.42 -13.81
C THR A 75 11.54 10.22 -14.58
N ARG A 76 12.41 9.43 -15.22
CA ARG A 76 12.00 8.19 -15.90
C ARG A 76 11.40 7.18 -14.93
N TYR A 77 12.03 6.97 -13.78
CA TYR A 77 11.49 6.11 -12.72
C TYR A 77 10.09 6.57 -12.28
N LEU A 78 9.93 7.85 -11.96
CA LEU A 78 8.65 8.41 -11.52
C LEU A 78 7.57 8.37 -12.62
N THR A 79 7.97 8.53 -13.89
CA THR A 79 7.07 8.40 -15.03
C THR A 79 6.54 6.96 -15.13
N LEU A 80 7.41 5.94 -14.95
CA LEU A 80 6.96 4.54 -14.94
C LEU A 80 5.95 4.28 -13.83
N LEU A 81 6.16 4.85 -12.63
CA LEU A 81 5.18 4.75 -11.55
C LEU A 81 3.86 5.46 -11.89
N SER A 82 3.92 6.65 -12.46
CA SER A 82 2.72 7.42 -12.88
C SER A 82 1.91 6.69 -13.96
N GLU A 83 2.58 5.94 -14.85
CA GLU A 83 1.96 5.11 -15.88
C GLU A 83 1.50 3.73 -15.36
N GLY A 84 1.69 3.45 -14.07
CA GLY A 84 1.34 2.16 -13.45
C GLY A 84 2.29 1.01 -13.82
N ARG A 85 3.43 1.29 -14.45
CA ARG A 85 4.40 0.30 -14.96
C ARG A 85 5.39 -0.17 -13.89
N ALA A 86 4.84 -0.70 -12.80
CA ALA A 86 5.61 -1.19 -11.64
C ALA A 86 6.74 -2.16 -12.02
N ALA A 87 6.45 -3.15 -12.87
CA ALA A 87 7.45 -4.15 -13.28
C ALA A 87 8.63 -3.54 -14.05
N ASP A 88 8.38 -2.50 -14.84
CA ASP A 88 9.46 -1.79 -15.56
C ASP A 88 10.25 -0.89 -14.62
N ALA A 89 9.60 -0.28 -13.64
CA ALA A 89 10.28 0.51 -12.60
C ALA A 89 11.25 -0.36 -11.79
N LEU A 90 10.87 -1.59 -11.42
CA LEU A 90 11.74 -2.54 -10.71
C LEU A 90 13.00 -2.95 -11.49
N ARG A 91 12.93 -2.91 -12.82
CA ARG A 91 14.07 -3.27 -13.68
C ARG A 91 15.10 -2.15 -13.80
N LEU A 92 14.78 -0.94 -13.35
CA LEU A 92 15.77 0.14 -13.39
C LEU A 92 16.93 -0.17 -12.43
N PRO A 93 18.18 0.12 -12.84
CA PRO A 93 19.36 -0.17 -12.04
C PRO A 93 19.29 0.48 -10.64
N GLY A 94 19.54 -0.33 -9.61
CA GLY A 94 19.49 0.08 -8.21
C GLY A 94 18.08 0.19 -7.61
N VAL A 95 17.00 -0.13 -8.34
CA VAL A 95 15.65 -0.12 -7.75
C VAL A 95 15.40 -1.32 -6.87
N ALA A 96 15.59 -2.54 -7.40
CA ALA A 96 15.48 -3.76 -6.61
C ALA A 96 16.51 -3.75 -5.46
N ILE A 97 16.12 -4.24 -4.29
CA ILE A 97 17.00 -4.35 -3.12
C ILE A 97 18.22 -5.21 -3.51
N GLY A 98 19.41 -4.62 -3.49
CA GLY A 98 20.66 -5.32 -3.75
C GLY A 98 21.24 -5.97 -2.49
N HIS A 99 22.27 -6.81 -2.63
CA HIS A 99 22.93 -7.45 -1.48
C HIS A 99 23.48 -6.46 -0.43
N GLY A 100 23.84 -5.23 -0.85
CA GLY A 100 24.36 -4.18 0.04
C GLY A 100 23.29 -3.37 0.79
N ASP A 101 22.02 -3.43 0.38
CA ASP A 101 20.91 -2.74 1.05
C ASP A 101 20.32 -3.57 2.22
N LEU A 102 20.85 -4.79 2.44
CA LEU A 102 20.30 -5.82 3.35
C LEU A 102 20.75 -5.71 4.80
N ASP A 103 21.37 -4.60 5.20
CA ASP A 103 21.87 -4.42 6.58
C ASP A 103 20.74 -4.42 7.62
N LYS A 104 19.49 -4.18 7.19
CA LYS A 104 18.29 -4.21 8.02
C LYS A 104 17.52 -5.53 7.84
N SER A 105 17.28 -6.25 8.93
CA SER A 105 16.53 -7.52 8.94
C SER A 105 15.14 -7.40 8.32
N THR A 106 14.45 -6.26 8.52
CA THR A 106 13.09 -6.02 8.00
C THR A 106 13.00 -6.16 6.48
N PHE A 107 13.99 -5.64 5.74
CA PHE A 107 13.99 -5.65 4.27
C PHE A 107 14.20 -7.06 3.70
N ARG A 108 14.91 -7.93 4.43
CA ARG A 108 15.17 -9.31 4.01
C ARG A 108 13.92 -10.19 4.10
N SER A 109 13.06 -9.92 5.08
CA SER A 109 11.80 -10.64 5.29
C SER A 109 10.60 -9.95 4.65
N ALA A 110 10.81 -8.82 3.96
CA ALA A 110 9.72 -8.02 3.40
C ALA A 110 9.12 -8.69 2.17
N SER A 111 7.79 -8.75 2.12
CA SER A 111 7.06 -9.25 0.96
C SER A 111 7.11 -8.25 -0.20
N ASP A 112 7.29 -8.74 -1.42
CA ASP A 112 7.23 -7.95 -2.67
C ASP A 112 5.79 -7.79 -3.21
N ALA A 113 4.79 -8.24 -2.45
CA ALA A 113 3.40 -8.31 -2.89
C ALA A 113 2.82 -6.96 -3.33
N LEU A 114 3.33 -5.83 -2.83
CA LEU A 114 2.88 -4.49 -3.22
C LEU A 114 3.67 -3.87 -4.38
N LEU A 115 4.72 -4.53 -4.90
CA LEU A 115 5.53 -4.02 -6.01
C LEU A 115 4.87 -4.27 -7.37
N ARG A 116 3.60 -3.85 -7.51
CA ARG A 116 2.76 -4.09 -8.69
C ARG A 116 1.78 -2.97 -8.95
N GLN A 117 1.29 -2.88 -10.19
CA GLN A 117 0.35 -1.85 -10.63
C GLN A 117 -0.89 -1.74 -9.72
N ALA A 118 -1.46 -2.87 -9.31
CA ALA A 118 -2.69 -2.89 -8.51
C ALA A 118 -2.56 -2.21 -7.13
N ALA A 119 -1.33 -2.10 -6.61
CA ALA A 119 -1.05 -1.48 -5.32
C ALA A 119 -0.52 -0.05 -5.45
N LEU A 120 -0.32 0.48 -6.67
CA LEU A 120 0.14 1.85 -6.88
C LEU A 120 -1.00 2.85 -6.73
N SER A 121 -0.69 3.99 -6.11
CA SER A 121 -1.56 5.18 -6.15
C SER A 121 -1.20 6.09 -7.32
N SER A 122 -2.08 7.05 -7.63
CA SER A 122 -1.81 8.05 -8.66
C SER A 122 -0.60 8.90 -8.29
N LEU A 123 0.34 9.07 -9.22
CA LEU A 123 1.49 9.97 -9.06
C LEU A 123 1.46 11.01 -10.18
N THR A 124 1.36 12.29 -9.83
CA THR A 124 1.22 13.41 -10.78
C THR A 124 2.10 14.60 -10.40
N ASP A 125 2.10 15.65 -11.21
CA ASP A 125 2.81 16.92 -10.96
C ASP A 125 4.30 16.77 -10.62
N ILE A 126 4.96 15.81 -11.29
CA ILE A 126 6.38 15.49 -11.07
C ILE A 126 7.25 16.62 -11.62
N THR A 127 8.02 17.27 -10.75
CA THR A 127 8.94 18.37 -11.11
C THR A 127 10.24 18.27 -10.34
N VAL A 128 11.37 18.26 -11.03
CA VAL A 128 12.70 18.32 -10.40
C VAL A 128 12.92 19.73 -9.85
N THR A 129 13.21 19.86 -8.56
CA THR A 129 13.42 21.14 -7.88
C THR A 129 14.87 21.37 -7.47
N GLY A 130 15.71 20.32 -7.49
CA GLY A 130 17.13 20.46 -7.19
C GLY A 130 17.95 19.26 -7.66
N GLU A 131 19.18 19.54 -8.06
CA GLU A 131 20.20 18.55 -8.37
C GLU A 131 21.52 19.05 -7.78
N ARG A 132 22.15 18.24 -6.92
CA ARG A 132 23.42 18.62 -6.29
C ARG A 132 24.33 17.41 -6.11
N PRO A 133 25.65 17.53 -6.30
CA PRO A 133 26.60 16.49 -5.93
C PRO A 133 26.53 16.17 -4.42
N GLN A 134 26.64 14.89 -4.06
CA GLN A 134 26.68 14.40 -2.69
C GLN A 134 27.61 13.19 -2.59
N GLY A 135 28.88 13.44 -2.24
CA GLY A 135 29.92 12.40 -2.27
C GLY A 135 30.14 11.90 -3.70
N ASP A 136 30.15 10.58 -3.87
CA ASP A 136 30.27 9.90 -5.18
C ASP A 136 28.93 9.76 -5.91
N ALA A 137 27.84 10.26 -5.33
CA ALA A 137 26.50 10.26 -5.91
C ALA A 137 26.01 11.69 -6.20
N THR A 138 24.90 11.79 -6.92
CA THR A 138 24.14 13.03 -7.13
C THR A 138 22.80 12.92 -6.43
N ALA A 139 22.47 13.91 -5.61
CA ALA A 139 21.17 14.03 -4.95
C ALA A 139 20.21 14.82 -5.85
N VAL A 140 19.12 14.18 -6.24
CA VAL A 140 18.05 14.76 -7.06
C VAL A 140 16.80 14.91 -6.21
N THR A 141 16.37 16.15 -5.98
CA THR A 141 15.14 16.47 -5.25
C THR A 141 14.00 16.70 -6.22
N VAL A 142 12.88 16.00 -5.98
CA VAL A 142 11.70 16.04 -6.83
C VAL A 142 10.47 16.37 -6.00
N HIS A 143 9.64 17.27 -6.52
CA HIS A 143 8.30 17.55 -6.03
C HIS A 143 7.26 16.77 -6.84
N TYR A 144 6.21 16.29 -6.20
CA TYR A 144 5.15 15.49 -6.83
C TYR A 144 3.84 15.57 -6.03
N LYS A 145 2.76 15.01 -6.60
CA LYS A 145 1.54 14.66 -5.87
C LYS A 145 1.30 13.15 -5.90
N ALA A 146 1.27 12.52 -4.73
CA ALA A 146 0.95 11.11 -4.56
C ALA A 146 -0.44 10.95 -3.94
N GLY A 147 -1.36 10.28 -4.63
CA GLY A 147 -2.76 10.20 -4.22
C GLY A 147 -3.43 11.56 -4.01
N GLY A 148 -3.00 12.59 -4.75
CA GLY A 148 -3.47 13.98 -4.58
C GLY A 148 -2.74 14.79 -3.50
N HIS A 149 -1.87 14.18 -2.68
CA HIS A 149 -1.11 14.87 -1.64
C HIS A 149 0.26 15.29 -2.16
N ALA A 150 0.61 16.57 -1.96
CA ALA A 150 1.92 17.09 -2.35
C ALA A 150 3.03 16.51 -1.46
N GLY A 151 4.14 16.12 -2.07
CA GLY A 151 5.31 15.56 -1.39
C GLY A 151 6.60 15.96 -2.08
N THR A 152 7.71 15.76 -1.36
CA THR A 152 9.05 16.01 -1.87
C THR A 152 9.96 14.88 -1.44
N SER A 153 10.71 14.30 -2.38
CA SER A 153 11.65 13.22 -2.11
C SER A 153 13.00 13.54 -2.72
N THR A 154 14.06 13.07 -2.08
CA THR A 154 15.43 13.17 -2.60
C THR A 154 15.97 11.79 -2.89
N PHE A 155 16.42 11.57 -4.11
CA PHE A 155 17.00 10.32 -4.58
C PHE A 155 18.51 10.46 -4.75
N LEU A 156 19.24 9.43 -4.34
CA LEU A 156 20.68 9.34 -4.57
C LEU A 156 20.94 8.46 -5.79
N VAL A 157 21.62 9.01 -6.78
CA VAL A 157 21.92 8.36 -8.05
C VAL A 157 23.41 8.44 -8.32
N ALA A 158 24.00 7.31 -8.70
CA ALA A 158 25.41 7.21 -9.04
C ALA A 158 25.57 6.82 -10.50
N GLN A 159 26.68 7.25 -11.11
CA GLN A 159 27.03 6.81 -12.44
C GLN A 159 27.52 5.36 -12.38
N ASP A 160 26.93 4.50 -13.21
CA ASP A 160 27.29 3.08 -13.33
C ASP A 160 27.87 2.80 -14.73
N GLY A 161 29.00 3.45 -15.02
CA GLY A 161 29.70 3.29 -16.29
C GLY A 161 29.09 4.07 -17.46
N TRP A 162 29.17 3.47 -18.65
CA TRP A 162 28.78 4.10 -19.91
C TRP A 162 28.10 3.09 -20.84
N ILE A 163 27.03 3.53 -21.51
CA ILE A 163 26.38 2.82 -22.61
C ILE A 163 26.69 3.59 -23.89
N GLY A 164 27.74 3.15 -24.60
CA GLY A 164 28.26 3.86 -25.77
C GLY A 164 28.90 5.19 -25.36
N VAL A 165 28.26 6.30 -25.73
CA VAL A 165 28.71 7.67 -25.40
C VAL A 165 27.87 8.34 -24.31
N ALA A 166 26.89 7.63 -23.75
CA ALA A 166 26.03 8.14 -22.70
C ALA A 166 26.39 7.52 -21.34
N PRO A 167 26.40 8.29 -20.25
CA PRO A 167 26.56 7.73 -18.91
C PRO A 167 25.36 6.84 -18.60
N SER A 168 25.62 5.68 -18.01
CA SER A 168 24.58 4.88 -17.35
C SER A 168 24.43 5.34 -15.92
N TRP A 169 23.19 5.34 -15.43
CA TRP A 169 22.84 5.75 -14.08
C TRP A 169 22.18 4.60 -13.34
N GLN A 170 22.42 4.54 -12.05
CA GLN A 170 21.72 3.67 -11.12
C GLN A 170 21.34 4.44 -9.86
N PHE A 171 20.33 3.95 -9.16
CA PHE A 171 20.11 4.40 -7.79
C PHE A 171 21.27 3.92 -6.91
N ALA A 172 21.96 4.86 -6.27
CA ALA A 172 22.98 4.56 -5.26
C ALA A 172 22.34 4.06 -3.96
N GLN A 173 21.07 4.38 -3.76
CA GLN A 173 20.23 3.91 -2.67
C GLN A 173 18.87 3.52 -3.26
N SER A 174 18.40 2.30 -2.98
CA SER A 174 17.11 1.84 -3.51
C SER A 174 15.97 2.82 -3.16
N PRO A 175 15.14 3.23 -4.13
CA PRO A 175 13.96 4.06 -3.92
C PRO A 175 12.77 3.25 -3.37
N LEU A 176 12.98 2.00 -2.93
CA LEU A 176 11.97 1.24 -2.22
C LEU A 176 11.96 1.63 -0.74
N ALA A 177 10.80 1.51 -0.13
CA ALA A 177 10.60 1.61 1.31
C ALA A 177 9.89 0.34 1.82
N VAL A 178 9.81 0.19 3.13
CA VAL A 178 9.05 -0.86 3.79
C VAL A 178 7.91 -0.24 4.59
N ILE A 179 6.73 -0.82 4.45
CA ILE A 179 5.62 -0.62 5.38
C ILE A 179 5.55 -1.84 6.29
N SER A 180 5.78 -1.65 7.58
CA SER A 180 5.62 -2.69 8.60
C SER A 180 4.18 -2.65 9.12
N LEU A 181 3.31 -3.45 8.50
CA LEU A 181 1.87 -3.40 8.70
C LEU A 181 1.40 -4.41 9.76
N THR A 182 0.70 -3.93 10.78
CA THR A 182 -0.10 -4.77 11.68
C THR A 182 -1.58 -4.50 11.43
N VAL A 183 -2.38 -5.52 11.12
CA VAL A 183 -3.84 -5.40 10.97
C VAL A 183 -4.51 -6.20 12.08
N ARG A 184 -5.18 -5.51 13.00
CA ARG A 184 -5.89 -6.11 14.13
C ARG A 184 -7.32 -6.42 13.74
N GLY A 185 -7.78 -7.64 14.03
CA GLY A 185 -9.16 -8.07 13.79
C GLY A 185 -9.45 -8.56 12.36
N SER A 186 -8.43 -8.71 11.50
CA SER A 186 -8.59 -9.34 10.18
C SER A 186 -7.26 -9.83 9.60
N ASP A 187 -7.23 -11.06 9.08
CA ASP A 187 -6.12 -11.54 8.24
C ASP A 187 -6.22 -11.02 6.80
N ARG A 188 -7.40 -10.56 6.36
CA ARG A 188 -7.60 -10.01 5.01
C ARG A 188 -7.68 -8.49 5.06
N PHE A 189 -6.97 -7.84 4.17
CA PHE A 189 -6.94 -6.40 4.03
C PHE A 189 -6.71 -6.03 2.57
N SER A 190 -6.87 -4.75 2.24
CA SER A 190 -6.53 -4.22 0.92
C SER A 190 -5.60 -3.04 1.05
N VAL A 191 -4.67 -2.93 0.10
CA VAL A 191 -3.78 -1.77 -0.04
C VAL A 191 -4.05 -1.12 -1.39
N ASN A 192 -4.53 0.12 -1.39
CA ASN A 192 -4.99 0.82 -2.60
C ASN A 192 -6.02 0.01 -3.43
N GLY A 193 -6.80 -0.85 -2.75
CA GLY A 193 -7.79 -1.73 -3.38
C GLY A 193 -7.25 -3.09 -3.83
N PHE A 194 -5.94 -3.34 -3.71
CA PHE A 194 -5.37 -4.68 -3.94
C PHE A 194 -5.53 -5.54 -2.69
N GLU A 195 -6.36 -6.58 -2.78
CA GLU A 195 -6.64 -7.50 -1.67
C GLU A 195 -5.46 -8.44 -1.39
N LEU A 196 -5.20 -8.63 -0.10
CA LEU A 196 -4.12 -9.44 0.44
C LEU A 196 -4.62 -10.25 1.63
N ASP A 197 -3.99 -11.39 1.84
CA ASP A 197 -4.14 -12.20 3.04
C ASP A 197 -2.79 -12.24 3.77
N ARG A 198 -2.79 -11.84 5.05
CA ARG A 198 -1.61 -11.78 5.93
C ARG A 198 -0.83 -13.09 5.91
N ARG A 199 -1.51 -14.23 5.92
CA ARG A 199 -0.89 -15.57 5.96
C ARG A 199 -0.10 -15.90 4.70
N GLN A 200 -0.36 -15.21 3.60
CA GLN A 200 0.35 -15.38 2.31
C GLN A 200 1.58 -14.49 2.19
N VAL A 201 1.60 -13.36 2.90
CA VAL A 201 2.67 -12.35 2.80
C VAL A 201 3.60 -12.31 4.00
N ALA A 202 3.19 -12.89 5.15
CA ALA A 202 4.03 -13.00 6.33
C ALA A 202 5.19 -13.99 6.13
N ALA A 203 6.36 -13.69 6.68
CA ALA A 203 7.55 -14.53 6.56
C ALA A 203 7.38 -15.94 7.18
N GLN A 204 6.55 -16.08 8.21
CA GLN A 204 6.19 -17.36 8.85
C GLN A 204 4.88 -17.95 8.29
N GLY A 205 4.32 -17.37 7.22
CA GLY A 205 3.10 -17.84 6.60
C GLY A 205 1.91 -17.90 7.56
N ALA A 206 1.20 -19.04 7.56
CA ALA A 206 0.03 -19.28 8.39
C ALA A 206 0.33 -19.33 9.90
N ASP A 207 1.58 -19.61 10.28
CA ASP A 207 1.98 -19.72 11.69
C ASP A 207 2.32 -18.35 12.32
N SER A 208 2.34 -17.28 11.53
CA SER A 208 2.58 -15.93 12.03
C SER A 208 1.43 -15.47 12.92
N SER A 209 1.75 -14.87 14.07
CA SER A 209 0.77 -14.21 14.97
C SER A 209 0.04 -13.06 14.26
N ALA A 210 -1.25 -12.87 14.54
CA ALA A 210 -2.04 -11.78 13.95
C ALA A 210 -1.54 -10.38 14.33
N LEU A 211 -0.87 -10.24 15.48
CA LEU A 211 -0.29 -8.98 15.92
C LEU A 211 1.13 -8.72 15.40
N GLN A 212 1.76 -9.72 14.79
CA GLN A 212 3.12 -9.56 14.26
C GLN A 212 3.10 -8.63 13.05
N PRO A 213 3.91 -7.57 13.02
CA PRO A 213 4.01 -6.70 11.86
C PRO A 213 4.49 -7.49 10.63
N VAL A 214 3.81 -7.31 9.50
CA VAL A 214 4.20 -7.85 8.21
C VAL A 214 4.92 -6.78 7.41
N PRO A 215 6.23 -6.90 7.19
CA PRO A 215 6.95 -5.96 6.34
C PRO A 215 6.62 -6.18 4.87
N MET A 216 6.28 -5.11 4.16
CA MET A 216 5.98 -5.12 2.73
C MET A 216 6.78 -4.05 2.00
N LEU A 217 7.44 -4.44 0.91
CA LEU A 217 8.16 -3.52 0.04
C LEU A 217 7.19 -2.68 -0.79
N VAL A 218 7.48 -1.38 -0.86
CA VAL A 218 6.70 -0.40 -1.61
C VAL A 218 7.60 0.54 -2.39
N PHE A 219 7.11 1.10 -3.49
CA PHE A 219 7.82 2.17 -4.20
C PHE A 219 7.72 3.49 -3.45
N SER A 220 8.82 4.24 -3.39
CA SER A 220 8.85 5.65 -3.02
C SER A 220 9.09 6.51 -4.27
N PRO A 221 8.34 7.59 -4.49
CA PRO A 221 7.24 8.04 -3.66
C PRO A 221 5.94 7.29 -3.96
N GLY A 222 5.10 7.11 -2.94
CA GLY A 222 3.78 6.53 -3.12
C GLY A 222 2.90 6.70 -1.88
N LEU A 223 1.61 6.91 -2.10
CA LEU A 223 0.60 6.85 -1.03
C LEU A 223 0.01 5.45 -0.99
N TYR A 224 -0.06 4.84 0.18
CA TYR A 224 -0.61 3.51 0.40
C TYR A 224 -1.73 3.59 1.42
N SER A 225 -2.97 3.39 0.98
CA SER A 225 -4.15 3.35 1.85
C SER A 225 -4.50 1.92 2.19
N VAL A 226 -4.46 1.58 3.48
CA VAL A 226 -4.81 0.24 3.97
C VAL A 226 -6.23 0.26 4.51
N SER A 227 -7.09 -0.61 3.99
CA SER A 227 -8.48 -0.76 4.46
C SER A 227 -8.85 -2.22 4.66
N VAL A 228 -9.84 -2.47 5.51
CA VAL A 228 -10.40 -3.81 5.75
C VAL A 228 -11.86 -3.78 5.37
N LYS A 229 -12.29 -4.72 4.53
CA LYS A 229 -13.69 -4.91 4.15
C LYS A 229 -13.99 -6.39 3.99
N THR A 230 -14.38 -7.03 5.09
CA THR A 230 -14.79 -8.44 5.10
C THR A 230 -16.23 -8.56 5.62
N SER A 231 -16.78 -9.78 5.63
CA SER A 231 -18.09 -10.03 6.24
C SER A 231 -18.08 -9.79 7.76
N THR A 232 -16.90 -9.89 8.41
CA THR A 232 -16.76 -9.84 9.87
C THR A 232 -16.10 -8.58 10.39
N ALA A 233 -15.30 -7.90 9.56
CA ALA A 233 -14.48 -6.76 9.98
C ALA A 233 -14.52 -5.61 8.96
N THR A 234 -14.41 -4.37 9.45
CA THR A 234 -14.27 -3.16 8.65
C THR A 234 -13.24 -2.21 9.26
N ALA A 235 -12.42 -1.57 8.44
CA ALA A 235 -11.51 -0.51 8.84
C ALA A 235 -11.44 0.55 7.74
N ASP A 236 -11.63 1.81 8.12
CA ASP A 236 -11.50 2.93 7.18
C ASP A 236 -10.04 3.08 6.75
N GLY A 237 -9.85 3.45 5.48
CA GLY A 237 -8.55 3.51 4.83
C GLY A 237 -7.56 4.42 5.56
N MET A 238 -6.54 3.86 6.22
CA MET A 238 -5.43 4.65 6.76
C MET A 238 -4.32 4.77 5.72
N GLY A 239 -4.05 6.00 5.30
CA GLY A 239 -3.03 6.33 4.32
C GLY A 239 -1.65 6.55 4.96
N VAL A 240 -0.63 5.94 4.38
CA VAL A 240 0.77 6.24 4.67
C VAL A 240 1.47 6.73 3.41
N LEU A 241 2.20 7.83 3.53
CA LEU A 241 3.04 8.34 2.45
C LEU A 241 4.45 7.77 2.62
N ALA A 242 4.88 6.97 1.65
CA ALA A 242 6.25 6.49 1.56
C ALA A 242 7.07 7.48 0.73
N ASP A 243 7.59 8.55 1.34
CA ASP A 243 8.31 9.64 0.67
C ASP A 243 9.84 9.58 0.81
N LYS A 244 10.36 8.61 1.57
CA LYS A 244 11.80 8.48 1.82
C LYS A 244 12.32 7.10 1.38
N PRO A 245 13.35 7.05 0.51
CA PRO A 245 14.07 5.83 0.17
C PRO A 245 14.62 5.08 1.40
N LEU A 246 14.50 3.75 1.41
CA LEU A 246 14.86 2.82 2.51
C LEU A 246 14.29 3.17 3.90
N ALA A 247 13.18 3.89 3.95
CA ALA A 247 12.43 4.08 5.19
C ALA A 247 11.71 2.79 5.58
N ASP A 248 11.55 2.59 6.90
CA ASP A 248 10.68 1.57 7.50
C ASP A 248 9.59 2.33 8.25
N VAL A 249 8.34 2.22 7.77
CA VAL A 249 7.21 2.97 8.30
C VAL A 249 6.25 1.99 8.99
N PRO A 250 6.15 2.03 10.34
CA PRO A 250 5.18 1.21 11.04
C PRO A 250 3.76 1.74 10.80
N LEU A 251 2.83 0.84 10.54
CA LEU A 251 1.41 1.15 10.37
C LEU A 251 0.58 0.11 11.13
N ASP A 252 -0.21 0.56 12.11
CA ASP A 252 -1.13 -0.29 12.87
C ASP A 252 -2.57 0.06 12.49
N VAL A 253 -3.30 -0.91 11.93
CA VAL A 253 -4.68 -0.77 11.48
C VAL A 253 -5.62 -1.57 12.37
N GLN A 254 -6.48 -0.86 13.09
CA GLN A 254 -7.49 -1.45 13.95
C GLN A 254 -8.81 -1.64 13.20
N ALA A 255 -9.18 -2.90 12.91
CA ALA A 255 -10.51 -3.20 12.39
C ALA A 255 -11.57 -3.24 13.50
N LYS A 256 -12.80 -2.90 13.11
CA LYS A 256 -14.00 -2.97 13.93
C LYS A 256 -14.91 -4.09 13.42
N PRO A 257 -15.67 -4.75 14.30
CA PRO A 257 -16.57 -5.81 13.87
C PRO A 257 -17.70 -5.21 13.05
N THR A 258 -18.21 -5.94 12.06
CA THR A 258 -19.42 -5.51 11.34
C THR A 258 -20.66 -5.70 12.22
N ALA A 259 -21.68 -4.86 12.03
CA ALA A 259 -22.96 -5.01 12.75
C ALA A 259 -23.61 -6.39 12.48
N ALA A 260 -23.46 -6.91 11.26
CA ALA A 260 -23.93 -8.25 10.91
C ALA A 260 -23.20 -9.34 11.71
N PHE A 261 -21.88 -9.22 11.88
CA PHE A 261 -21.10 -10.18 12.66
C PHE A 261 -21.46 -10.14 14.14
N VAL A 262 -21.54 -8.96 14.75
CA VAL A 262 -21.99 -8.81 16.15
C VAL A 262 -23.37 -9.44 16.35
N LYS A 263 -24.31 -9.22 15.43
CA LYS A 263 -25.65 -9.82 15.49
C LYS A 263 -25.63 -11.35 15.46
N VAL A 264 -24.79 -11.94 14.60
CA VAL A 264 -24.65 -13.40 14.55
C VAL A 264 -24.08 -13.94 15.85
N VAL A 265 -23.06 -13.30 16.41
CA VAL A 265 -22.49 -13.73 17.70
C VAL A 265 -23.50 -13.58 18.82
N GLN A 266 -24.22 -12.45 18.92
CA GLN A 266 -25.29 -12.23 19.87
C GLN A 266 -26.32 -13.38 19.83
N GLN A 267 -26.81 -13.72 18.63
CA GLN A 267 -27.77 -14.81 18.47
C GLN A 267 -27.21 -16.15 18.95
N ARG A 268 -25.94 -16.46 18.67
CA ARG A 268 -25.31 -17.71 19.14
C ARG A 268 -25.15 -17.77 20.65
N VAL A 269 -24.79 -16.66 21.28
CA VAL A 269 -24.71 -16.56 22.75
C VAL A 269 -26.11 -16.72 23.36
N ASP A 270 -27.12 -16.07 22.79
CA ASP A 270 -28.50 -16.19 23.27
C ASP A 270 -29.01 -17.63 23.14
N GLU A 271 -28.80 -18.28 21.99
CA GLU A 271 -29.15 -19.69 21.76
C GLU A 271 -28.48 -20.63 22.77
N PHE A 272 -27.20 -20.41 23.06
CA PHE A 272 -26.44 -21.17 24.05
C PHE A 272 -26.99 -20.98 25.47
N LEU A 273 -27.26 -19.73 25.89
CA LEU A 273 -27.83 -19.45 27.20
C LEU A 273 -29.24 -20.03 27.35
N GLN A 274 -30.05 -20.01 26.28
CA GLN A 274 -31.36 -20.66 26.28
C GLN A 274 -31.23 -22.18 26.47
N GLN A 275 -30.27 -22.84 25.80
CA GLN A 275 -30.01 -24.27 26.03
C GLN A 275 -29.61 -24.55 27.49
N CYS A 276 -28.83 -23.68 28.12
CA CYS A 276 -28.50 -23.79 29.55
C CYS A 276 -29.75 -23.81 30.45
N THR A 277 -30.77 -23.00 30.15
CA THR A 277 -32.00 -22.97 30.96
C THR A 277 -32.84 -24.24 30.88
N THR A 278 -32.59 -25.11 29.89
CA THR A 278 -33.29 -26.40 29.77
C THR A 278 -32.77 -27.46 30.75
N GLN A 279 -31.62 -27.23 31.38
CA GLN A 279 -31.04 -28.17 32.33
C GLN A 279 -31.65 -27.99 33.73
N SER A 280 -32.39 -28.98 34.20
CA SER A 280 -33.03 -28.96 35.54
C SER A 280 -32.08 -29.35 36.67
N VAL A 281 -30.91 -28.70 36.74
CA VAL A 281 -29.90 -28.89 37.80
C VAL A 281 -29.44 -27.55 38.37
N LEU A 282 -28.98 -27.55 39.63
CA LEU A 282 -28.53 -26.34 40.33
C LEU A 282 -27.28 -25.70 39.73
N GLN A 283 -26.40 -26.51 39.13
CA GLN A 283 -25.20 -26.07 38.42
C GLN A 283 -25.19 -26.72 37.04
N PRO A 284 -25.86 -26.11 36.05
CA PRO A 284 -25.89 -26.62 34.68
C PRO A 284 -24.46 -26.79 34.13
N THR A 285 -24.21 -27.94 33.51
CA THR A 285 -22.86 -28.27 33.04
C THR A 285 -22.51 -27.42 31.83
N GLY A 286 -21.34 -26.79 31.87
CA GLY A 286 -20.86 -25.91 30.81
C GLY A 286 -21.59 -24.58 30.73
N CYS A 287 -22.37 -24.19 31.75
CA CYS A 287 -23.13 -22.96 31.75
C CYS A 287 -22.55 -21.93 32.71
N PRO A 288 -22.72 -20.63 32.41
CA PRO A 288 -22.05 -19.55 33.15
C PRO A 288 -22.78 -19.10 34.42
N PHE A 289 -23.83 -19.82 34.84
CA PHE A 289 -24.62 -19.52 36.01
C PHE A 289 -24.95 -20.78 36.79
N GLY A 290 -25.23 -20.62 38.08
CA GLY A 290 -25.67 -21.69 38.96
C GLY A 290 -26.16 -21.11 40.28
N TYR A 291 -26.86 -21.93 41.06
CA TYR A 291 -27.38 -21.53 42.36
C TYR A 291 -27.05 -22.60 43.41
N ALA A 292 -26.47 -22.18 44.53
CA ALA A 292 -26.13 -23.09 45.62
C ALA A 292 -27.16 -23.01 46.74
N VAL A 293 -27.65 -24.17 47.19
CA VAL A 293 -28.53 -24.26 48.36
C VAL A 293 -27.91 -25.17 49.43
N PRO A 294 -27.99 -24.81 50.72
CA PRO A 294 -27.53 -25.67 51.81
C PRO A 294 -28.53 -26.77 52.16
N ASN A 295 -29.76 -26.68 51.65
CA ASN A 295 -30.89 -27.55 51.98
C ASN A 295 -31.12 -28.63 50.91
N ARG A 296 -31.96 -29.61 51.24
CA ARG A 296 -32.27 -30.70 50.29
C ARG A 296 -33.26 -30.21 49.24
N VAL A 297 -32.88 -30.32 47.97
CA VAL A 297 -33.77 -30.06 46.82
C VAL A 297 -34.85 -31.14 46.75
N VAL A 298 -36.11 -30.73 46.55
CA VAL A 298 -37.25 -31.65 46.36
C VAL A 298 -37.33 -32.07 44.90
N ASP A 299 -37.51 -31.09 44.01
CA ASP A 299 -37.53 -31.24 42.56
C ASP A 299 -36.48 -30.34 41.92
N GLY A 300 -36.01 -30.70 40.72
CA GLY A 300 -34.97 -29.93 40.01
C GLY A 300 -35.39 -28.48 39.75
N PRO A 301 -34.45 -27.53 39.75
CA PRO A 301 -34.77 -26.12 39.50
C PRO A 301 -35.31 -25.89 38.09
N THR A 302 -36.19 -24.90 37.97
CA THR A 302 -36.57 -24.33 36.68
C THR A 302 -35.77 -23.05 36.46
N TRP A 303 -35.08 -22.99 35.33
CA TRP A 303 -34.29 -21.83 34.93
C TRP A 303 -34.99 -21.06 33.81
N SER A 304 -34.82 -19.74 33.81
CA SER A 304 -35.19 -18.88 32.69
C SER A 304 -34.24 -17.69 32.56
N MET A 305 -34.25 -17.01 31.42
CA MET A 305 -33.44 -15.80 31.20
C MET A 305 -34.27 -14.55 31.43
N VAL A 306 -33.87 -13.72 32.40
CA VAL A 306 -34.48 -12.40 32.66
C VAL A 306 -33.91 -11.36 31.69
N LYS A 307 -32.58 -11.31 31.62
CA LYS A 307 -31.85 -10.38 30.77
C LYS A 307 -30.64 -11.08 30.16
N GLY A 308 -30.60 -11.11 28.82
CA GLY A 308 -29.43 -11.57 28.07
C GLY A 308 -28.29 -10.53 28.09
N PRO A 309 -27.04 -10.97 27.81
CA PRO A 309 -25.90 -10.07 27.71
C PRO A 309 -25.97 -9.21 26.44
N GLU A 310 -25.49 -7.98 26.51
CA GLU A 310 -25.25 -7.16 25.33
C GLU A 310 -23.82 -7.42 24.82
N ILE A 311 -23.71 -8.09 23.67
CA ILE A 311 -22.41 -8.54 23.15
C ILE A 311 -21.71 -7.44 22.37
N THR A 312 -20.46 -7.17 22.76
CA THR A 312 -19.49 -6.38 22.00
C THR A 312 -18.29 -7.25 21.63
N LEU A 313 -17.53 -6.84 20.61
CA LEU A 313 -16.37 -7.59 20.14
C LEU A 313 -15.15 -6.69 20.05
N GLU A 314 -14.03 -7.19 20.55
CA GLU A 314 -12.71 -6.55 20.46
C GLU A 314 -11.73 -7.49 19.74
N PRO A 315 -10.78 -6.97 18.95
CA PRO A 315 -9.75 -7.83 18.39
C PRO A 315 -8.84 -8.44 19.46
N ASP A 316 -8.41 -9.66 19.16
CA ASP A 316 -7.54 -10.48 20.00
C ASP A 316 -6.47 -11.16 19.13
N ASP A 317 -5.43 -11.72 19.73
CA ASP A 317 -4.26 -12.28 19.03
C ASP A 317 -4.62 -13.39 18.03
N GLU A 318 -5.71 -14.12 18.28
CA GLU A 318 -6.18 -15.24 17.48
C GLU A 318 -7.57 -15.01 16.85
N GLY A 319 -8.06 -13.77 16.85
CA GLY A 319 -9.34 -13.41 16.23
C GLY A 319 -10.06 -12.27 16.96
N TRP A 320 -11.17 -12.62 17.61
CA TRP A 320 -12.00 -11.68 18.37
C TRP A 320 -12.26 -12.23 19.76
N LYS A 321 -12.44 -11.33 20.72
CA LYS A 321 -12.91 -11.68 22.06
C LYS A 321 -14.21 -10.95 22.38
N ILE A 322 -15.01 -11.58 23.22
CA ILE A 322 -16.18 -11.02 23.88
C ILE A 322 -15.71 -10.56 25.25
N PRO A 323 -15.61 -9.24 25.51
CA PRO A 323 -15.34 -8.73 26.85
C PRO A 323 -16.44 -9.17 27.83
N PRO A 324 -16.17 -9.22 29.15
CA PRO A 324 -17.16 -9.61 30.13
C PRO A 324 -18.48 -8.82 30.00
N ALA A 325 -19.55 -9.54 29.68
CA ALA A 325 -20.89 -9.00 29.49
C ALA A 325 -21.84 -9.56 30.56
N SER A 326 -22.55 -8.67 31.25
CA SER A 326 -23.46 -9.05 32.34
C SER A 326 -24.80 -9.55 31.83
N ALA A 327 -25.31 -10.59 32.47
CA ALA A 327 -26.61 -11.20 32.21
C ALA A 327 -27.29 -11.61 33.53
N THR A 328 -28.57 -11.98 33.45
CA THR A 328 -29.35 -12.39 34.62
C THR A 328 -30.26 -13.55 34.27
N ALA A 329 -30.07 -14.67 34.99
CA ALA A 329 -30.94 -15.83 34.96
C ALA A 329 -31.89 -15.77 36.15
N HIS A 330 -33.00 -16.49 36.07
CA HIS A 330 -33.96 -16.64 37.15
C HIS A 330 -34.08 -18.11 37.51
N VAL A 331 -34.08 -18.41 38.80
CA VAL A 331 -34.22 -19.77 39.32
C VAL A 331 -35.44 -19.87 40.23
N THR A 332 -36.25 -20.89 39.96
CA THR A 332 -37.38 -21.27 40.81
C THR A 332 -37.21 -22.71 41.25
N LEU A 333 -37.25 -22.99 42.55
CA LEU A 333 -37.21 -24.34 43.10
C LEU A 333 -37.81 -24.44 44.51
N ASP A 334 -38.19 -25.65 44.90
CA ASP A 334 -38.58 -25.96 46.27
C ASP A 334 -37.48 -26.74 47.00
N VAL A 335 -37.11 -26.24 48.18
CA VAL A 335 -36.14 -26.88 49.07
C VAL A 335 -36.77 -27.28 50.39
N LYS A 336 -36.39 -28.46 50.90
CA LYS A 336 -36.75 -28.94 52.23
C LYS A 336 -35.67 -28.57 53.23
N LEU A 337 -36.05 -27.76 54.22
CA LEU A 337 -35.16 -27.33 55.30
C LEU A 337 -34.70 -28.55 56.11
N LEU A 338 -33.38 -28.67 56.31
CA LEU A 338 -32.79 -29.81 57.03
C LEU A 338 -33.12 -29.81 58.53
N TYR A 339 -33.44 -28.64 59.10
CA TYR A 339 -33.67 -28.47 60.54
C TYR A 339 -35.06 -28.95 60.98
N ASP A 340 -36.12 -28.53 60.28
CA ASP A 340 -37.52 -28.77 60.67
C ASP A 340 -38.33 -29.54 59.61
N GLY A 341 -37.73 -29.82 58.45
CA GLY A 341 -38.39 -30.52 57.36
C GLY A 341 -39.46 -29.71 56.63
N THR A 342 -39.57 -28.40 56.87
CA THR A 342 -40.52 -27.53 56.16
C THR A 342 -40.08 -27.26 54.73
N LEU A 343 -41.03 -26.96 53.85
CA LEU A 343 -40.77 -26.58 52.47
C LEU A 343 -40.58 -25.08 52.36
N SER A 344 -39.53 -24.65 51.65
CA SER A 344 -39.23 -23.27 51.33
C SER A 344 -39.16 -23.11 49.81
N HIS A 345 -39.90 -22.14 49.29
CA HIS A 345 -39.89 -21.77 47.89
C HIS A 345 -38.78 -20.76 47.63
N VAL A 346 -37.88 -21.09 46.70
CA VAL A 346 -36.83 -20.20 46.23
C VAL A 346 -37.25 -19.65 44.88
N ASP A 347 -37.23 -18.33 44.77
CA ASP A 347 -37.54 -17.54 43.58
C ASP A 347 -36.54 -16.37 43.60
N GLN A 348 -35.48 -16.48 42.77
CA GLN A 348 -34.35 -15.54 42.81
C GLN A 348 -33.76 -15.26 41.43
N ASP A 349 -33.34 -14.01 41.26
CA ASP A 349 -32.52 -13.58 40.14
C ASP A 349 -31.03 -13.81 40.44
N VAL A 350 -30.35 -14.48 39.52
CA VAL A 350 -28.94 -14.86 39.59
C VAL A 350 -28.16 -14.05 38.56
N PRO A 351 -27.43 -12.99 38.96
CA PRO A 351 -26.56 -12.26 38.07
C PRO A 351 -25.31 -13.08 37.73
N PHE A 352 -24.88 -13.01 36.48
CA PHE A 352 -23.65 -13.67 36.02
C PHE A 352 -22.99 -12.85 34.91
N GLN A 353 -21.77 -13.26 34.52
CA GLN A 353 -21.05 -12.68 33.38
C GLN A 353 -20.67 -13.77 32.38
N VAL A 354 -20.67 -13.38 31.12
CA VAL A 354 -20.14 -14.18 30.02
C VAL A 354 -18.98 -13.44 29.38
N ASP A 355 -17.91 -14.17 29.11
CA ASP A 355 -16.82 -13.73 28.24
C ASP A 355 -16.56 -14.84 27.22
N GLY A 356 -15.69 -14.59 26.26
CA GLY A 356 -15.40 -15.62 25.27
C GLY A 356 -14.41 -15.22 24.20
N THR A 357 -14.01 -16.20 23.41
CA THR A 357 -13.10 -16.02 22.27
C THR A 357 -13.73 -16.58 21.01
N ILE A 358 -13.37 -15.96 19.88
CA ILE A 358 -13.86 -16.30 18.55
C ILE A 358 -12.64 -16.44 17.65
N ARG A 359 -12.44 -17.65 17.12
CA ARG A 359 -11.31 -17.98 16.25
C ARG A 359 -11.83 -18.39 14.88
N PHE A 360 -11.18 -17.92 13.82
CA PHE A 360 -11.49 -18.34 12.45
C PHE A 360 -10.61 -19.51 12.03
N LEU A 361 -11.25 -20.62 11.71
CA LEU A 361 -10.59 -21.83 11.25
C LEU A 361 -10.17 -21.68 9.76
N PRO A 362 -9.17 -22.44 9.29
CA PRO A 362 -8.71 -22.38 7.91
C PRO A 362 -9.78 -22.70 6.85
N ASP A 363 -10.82 -23.45 7.24
CA ASP A 363 -11.98 -23.77 6.39
C ASP A 363 -12.99 -22.61 6.27
N GLY A 364 -12.74 -21.50 6.96
CA GLY A 364 -13.60 -20.32 6.97
C GLY A 364 -14.72 -20.36 8.01
N SER A 365 -14.82 -21.42 8.81
CA SER A 365 -15.76 -21.49 9.94
C SER A 365 -15.24 -20.70 11.15
N ALA A 366 -16.14 -20.31 12.05
CA ALA A 366 -15.80 -19.62 13.29
C ALA A 366 -16.09 -20.53 14.48
N SER A 367 -15.11 -20.72 15.36
CA SER A 367 -15.28 -21.39 16.65
C SER A 367 -15.51 -20.32 17.71
N ILE A 368 -16.62 -20.40 18.44
CA ILE A 368 -16.95 -19.51 19.56
C ILE A 368 -16.82 -20.33 20.84
N SER A 369 -15.93 -19.92 21.72
CA SER A 369 -15.78 -20.49 23.06
C SER A 369 -16.30 -19.49 24.07
N ILE A 370 -17.38 -19.84 24.77
CA ILE A 370 -17.99 -19.02 25.82
C ILE A 370 -17.46 -19.53 27.17
N THR A 371 -17.03 -18.62 28.02
CA THR A 371 -16.49 -18.89 29.36
C THR A 371 -17.20 -18.03 30.41
N SER A 372 -16.90 -18.32 31.68
CA SER A 372 -17.20 -17.43 32.81
C SER A 372 -15.91 -16.92 33.40
N PRO A 373 -15.83 -15.64 33.79
CA PRO A 373 -14.62 -15.07 34.36
C PRO A 373 -14.13 -15.77 35.65
N GLU A 374 -15.02 -16.42 36.42
CA GLU A 374 -14.63 -17.24 37.59
C GLU A 374 -13.88 -18.55 37.22
N GLN A 375 -14.02 -19.05 35.99
CA GLN A 375 -13.23 -20.19 35.47
C GLN A 375 -11.92 -19.76 34.79
N SER A 376 -11.79 -18.47 34.46
CA SER A 376 -10.65 -17.89 33.75
C SER A 376 -9.50 -17.46 34.68
N GLY A 377 -9.71 -17.47 36.00
CA GLY A 377 -8.70 -17.14 37.00
C GLY A 377 -7.71 -18.30 37.25
N PRO A 378 -6.41 -18.03 37.50
CA PRO A 378 -5.51 -19.07 37.99
C PRO A 378 -6.10 -19.68 39.26
N PRO A 379 -5.96 -21.01 39.48
CA PRO A 379 -6.51 -21.65 40.68
C PRO A 379 -5.98 -20.89 41.91
N ALA A 380 -6.89 -20.47 42.78
CA ALA A 380 -6.52 -19.90 44.07
C ALA A 380 -5.54 -20.88 44.72
N GLY A 381 -4.31 -20.41 44.93
CA GLY A 381 -3.25 -21.22 45.50
C GLY A 381 -3.74 -21.89 46.77
N SER A 382 -3.65 -23.21 46.81
CA SER A 382 -3.76 -23.96 48.05
C SER A 382 -2.56 -23.56 48.92
N GLU A 383 -2.73 -22.57 49.79
CA GLU A 383 -1.91 -22.50 51.00
C GLU A 383 -2.34 -23.65 51.91
N GLY A 384 -1.47 -24.64 52.01
CA GLY A 384 -1.52 -25.76 52.95
C GLY A 384 -0.11 -26.06 53.42
#